data_AF-A0AA91I857-F1
#
_entry.id   AF-A0AA91I857-F1
#
_cell.length_a   1.000
_cell.length_b   1.000
_cell.length_c   1.000
_cell.angle_alpha   90.00
_cell.angle_beta   90.00
_cell.angle_gamma   90.00
#
_symmetry.space_group_name_H-M   'P 1'
#
loop_
_entity.id
_entity.type
_entity.pdbx_description
1 polymer ?
#
loop_
_entity_poly.entity_id
_entity_poly.type
_entity_poly.pdbx_seq_one_letter_code
_entity_poly.pdbx_strand_id
1 'polypeptide(L)'
;MVVEKSGKLELTKALLIMPFLAHKELLSYLANGKTQVRSLDKLIVDKLHCFSNFNERYYDNLGTSLNALQFLSEVDVVSIENSHIVSREKIEYMSLMGTRSDKASKASHNLSNILSEDASSLYLNLRIEL
;
A
#
# COMPACT_ATOMS: atom_id res chain seq x y z
N MET A 1 4.91 -2.57 8.65
CA MET A 1 3.98 -1.43 8.81
C MET A 1 2.59 -1.63 8.18
N VAL A 2 2.40 -1.70 6.86
CA VAL A 2 1.03 -1.88 6.28
C VAL A 2 0.51 -3.30 6.50
N VAL A 3 1.29 -4.31 6.10
CA VAL A 3 0.94 -5.74 6.29
C VAL A 3 0.75 -6.07 7.77
N GLU A 4 1.60 -5.54 8.65
CA GLU A 4 1.46 -5.66 10.12
C GLU A 4 0.10 -5.15 10.63
N LYS A 5 -0.40 -4.02 10.08
CA LYS A 5 -1.70 -3.45 10.47
C LYS A 5 -2.87 -4.26 9.91
N SER A 6 -2.68 -4.89 8.76
CA SER A 6 -3.67 -5.77 8.13
C SER A 6 -3.67 -7.19 8.71
N GLY A 7 -2.62 -7.62 9.41
CA GLY A 7 -2.42 -8.96 9.95
C GLY A 7 -2.09 -10.00 8.87
N LYS A 8 -3.02 -10.21 7.93
CA LYS A 8 -2.87 -11.07 6.75
C LYS A 8 -3.38 -10.29 5.53
N LEU A 9 -2.60 -10.25 4.47
CA LEU A 9 -2.92 -9.47 3.26
C LEU A 9 -2.78 -10.35 2.02
N GLU A 10 -3.77 -10.36 1.15
CA GLU A 10 -3.65 -11.05 -0.15
C GLU A 10 -2.47 -10.47 -0.95
N LEU A 11 -1.76 -11.34 -1.67
CA LEU A 11 -0.60 -10.95 -2.48
C LEU A 11 -0.96 -9.87 -3.50
N THR A 12 -2.11 -10.00 -4.18
CA THR A 12 -2.64 -9.00 -5.12
C THR A 12 -2.80 -7.63 -4.48
N LYS A 13 -3.38 -7.56 -3.28
CA LYS A 13 -3.55 -6.32 -2.52
C LYS A 13 -2.21 -5.71 -2.09
N ALA A 14 -1.22 -6.54 -1.77
CA ALA A 14 0.12 -6.06 -1.43
C ALA A 14 0.81 -5.34 -2.61
N LEU A 15 0.56 -5.78 -3.85
CA LEU A 15 1.09 -5.12 -5.05
C LEU A 15 0.53 -3.71 -5.26
N LEU A 16 -0.60 -3.37 -4.62
CA LEU A 16 -1.16 -2.02 -4.67
C LEU A 16 -0.43 -1.05 -3.73
N ILE A 17 0.33 -1.52 -2.74
CA ILE A 17 0.97 -0.65 -1.74
C ILE A 17 1.89 0.37 -2.40
N MET A 18 2.79 -0.06 -3.28
CA MET A 18 3.76 0.85 -3.90
C MET A 18 3.15 1.94 -4.77
N PRO A 19 2.17 1.69 -5.65
CA PRO A 19 1.57 2.78 -6.42
C PRO A 19 0.87 3.83 -5.55
N PHE A 20 0.40 3.50 -4.33
CA PHE A 20 -0.03 4.52 -3.36
C PHE A 20 1.16 5.31 -2.77
N LEU A 21 2.25 4.64 -2.40
CA LEU A 21 3.43 5.26 -1.78
C LEU A 21 4.32 6.03 -2.78
N ALA A 22 4.25 5.70 -4.07
CA ALA A 22 5.01 6.35 -5.14
C ALA A 22 4.49 7.77 -5.43
N HIS A 23 3.18 8.01 -5.25
CA HIS A 23 2.57 9.30 -5.53
C HIS A 23 2.71 10.26 -4.33
N LYS A 24 3.58 11.28 -4.45
CA LYS A 24 3.97 12.18 -3.34
C LYS A 24 2.79 12.88 -2.66
N GLU A 25 1.84 13.39 -3.44
CA GLU A 25 0.69 14.11 -2.90
C GLU A 25 -0.27 13.16 -2.17
N LEU A 26 -0.53 12.01 -2.77
CA LEU A 26 -1.42 10.99 -2.20
C LEU A 26 -0.82 10.43 -0.90
N LEU A 27 0.47 10.10 -0.90
CA LEU A 27 1.20 9.71 0.30
C LEU A 27 1.12 10.78 1.40
N SER A 28 1.32 12.06 1.04
CA SER A 28 1.27 13.15 2.02
C SER A 28 -0.14 13.35 2.59
N TYR A 29 -1.18 13.14 1.77
CA TYR A 29 -2.56 13.19 2.21
C TYR A 29 -2.90 12.03 3.16
N LEU A 30 -2.50 10.80 2.81
CA LEU A 30 -2.73 9.60 3.62
C LEU A 30 -1.95 9.64 4.95
N ALA A 31 -0.77 10.26 4.96
CA ALA A 31 0.07 10.43 6.14
C ALA A 31 -0.38 11.55 7.09
N ASN A 32 -1.35 12.38 6.70
CA ASN A 32 -1.84 13.46 7.53
C ASN A 32 -2.73 12.89 8.65
N GLY A 33 -2.40 13.18 9.92
CA GLY A 33 -3.14 12.68 11.08
C GLY A 33 -4.61 13.14 11.18
N LYS A 34 -5.01 14.16 10.40
CA LYS A 34 -6.43 14.57 10.28
C LYS A 34 -7.20 13.79 9.22
N THR A 35 -6.51 13.07 8.34
CA THR A 35 -7.12 12.28 7.28
C THR A 35 -7.65 10.97 7.84
N GLN A 36 -8.93 10.70 7.62
CA GLN A 36 -9.55 9.41 7.87
C GLN A 36 -10.20 8.91 6.58
N VAL A 37 -9.56 7.96 5.93
CA VAL A 37 -10.11 7.34 4.72
C VAL A 37 -11.18 6.32 5.13
N ARG A 38 -12.42 6.53 4.66
CA ARG A 38 -13.56 5.63 4.91
C ARG A 38 -13.69 4.52 3.87
N SER A 39 -13.41 4.85 2.60
CA SER A 39 -13.41 3.90 1.47
C SER A 39 -12.56 4.45 0.33
N LEU A 40 -12.16 3.55 -0.57
CA LEU A 40 -11.45 3.90 -1.79
C LEU A 40 -12.28 4.81 -2.70
N ASP A 41 -13.56 4.51 -2.92
CA ASP A 41 -14.44 5.28 -3.82
C ASP A 41 -14.49 6.76 -3.43
N LYS A 42 -14.69 7.02 -2.13
CA LYS A 42 -14.72 8.39 -1.62
C LYS A 42 -13.38 9.09 -1.81
N LEU A 43 -12.27 8.38 -1.59
CA LEU A 43 -10.94 8.92 -1.79
C LEU A 43 -10.68 9.27 -3.27
N ILE A 44 -11.12 8.42 -4.20
CA ILE A 44 -11.01 8.68 -5.64
C ILE A 44 -11.81 9.92 -6.03
N VAL A 45 -13.05 10.05 -5.55
CA VAL A 45 -13.88 11.23 -5.82
C VAL A 45 -13.24 12.51 -5.26
N ASP A 46 -12.79 12.47 -4.00
CA ASP A 46 -12.24 13.64 -3.31
C ASP A 46 -10.84 14.04 -3.83
N LYS A 47 -10.11 13.12 -4.49
CA LYS A 47 -8.72 13.29 -4.95
C LYS A 47 -8.47 12.75 -6.36
N LEU A 48 -9.42 12.95 -7.28
CA LEU A 48 -9.41 12.35 -8.63
C LEU A 48 -8.08 12.51 -9.38
N HIS A 49 -7.43 13.66 -9.26
CA HIS A 49 -6.15 13.94 -9.91
C HIS A 49 -4.99 13.05 -9.43
N CYS A 50 -5.07 12.49 -8.22
CA CYS A 50 -4.08 11.52 -7.70
C CYS A 50 -4.23 10.11 -8.31
N PHE A 51 -5.38 9.84 -8.95
CA PHE A 51 -5.74 8.52 -9.49
C PHE A 51 -5.81 8.48 -11.03
N SER A 52 -5.68 9.62 -11.71
CA SER A 52 -5.79 9.71 -13.18
C SER A 52 -4.84 8.78 -13.94
N ASN A 53 -3.65 8.51 -13.41
CA ASN A 53 -2.65 7.61 -13.98
C ASN A 53 -2.35 6.39 -13.09
N PHE A 54 -3.32 5.93 -12.28
CA PHE A 54 -3.06 4.84 -11.34
C PHE A 54 -2.67 3.53 -12.04
N ASN A 55 -3.28 3.19 -13.18
CA ASN A 55 -2.96 1.98 -13.96
C ASN A 55 -1.49 1.94 -14.42
N GLU A 56 -1.03 3.00 -15.10
CA GLU A 56 0.37 3.16 -15.53
C GLU A 56 1.31 3.06 -14.32
N ARG A 57 0.99 3.80 -13.24
CA ARG A 57 1.77 3.79 -12.02
C ARG A 57 1.81 2.41 -11.36
N TYR A 58 0.75 1.61 -11.44
CA TYR A 58 0.74 0.24 -10.94
C TYR A 58 1.77 -0.61 -11.67
N TYR A 59 1.75 -0.58 -13.02
CA TYR A 59 2.69 -1.33 -13.84
C TYR A 59 4.14 -0.87 -13.67
N ASP A 60 4.39 0.44 -13.60
CA ASP A 60 5.72 1.00 -13.33
C ASP A 60 6.29 0.54 -11.98
N ASN A 61 5.42 0.32 -10.99
CA ASN A 61 5.82 -0.11 -9.64
C ASN A 61 5.72 -1.63 -9.44
N LEU A 62 5.24 -2.40 -10.41
CA LEU A 62 4.98 -3.83 -10.25
C LEU A 62 6.28 -4.60 -9.96
N GLY A 63 7.33 -4.38 -10.76
CA GLY A 63 8.63 -5.00 -10.56
C GLY A 63 9.25 -4.62 -9.20
N THR A 64 9.16 -3.35 -8.81
CA THR A 64 9.64 -2.88 -7.51
C THR A 64 8.87 -3.54 -6.35
N SER A 65 7.56 -3.71 -6.50
CA SER A 65 6.72 -4.35 -5.48
C SER A 65 7.09 -5.82 -5.31
N LEU A 66 7.23 -6.55 -6.42
CA LEU A 66 7.62 -7.97 -6.39
C LEU A 66 9.01 -8.15 -5.78
N ASN A 67 10.00 -7.35 -6.19
CA ASN A 67 11.35 -7.41 -5.65
C ASN A 67 11.38 -7.10 -4.15
N ALA A 68 10.60 -6.11 -3.71
CA ALA A 68 10.50 -5.78 -2.28
C ALA A 68 9.87 -6.92 -1.49
N LEU A 69 8.81 -7.55 -1.99
CA LEU A 69 8.17 -8.69 -1.33
C LEU A 69 9.09 -9.91 -1.26
N GLN A 70 9.79 -10.22 -2.35
CA GLN A 70 10.79 -11.29 -2.40
C GLN A 70 11.89 -11.05 -1.36
N PHE A 71 12.49 -9.86 -1.39
CA PHE A 71 13.54 -9.48 -0.43
C PHE A 71 13.05 -9.61 1.02
N LEU A 72 11.87 -9.05 1.35
CA LEU A 72 11.29 -9.12 2.69
C LEU A 72 10.99 -10.56 3.12
N SER A 73 10.70 -11.46 2.17
CA SER A 73 10.51 -12.88 2.45
C SER A 73 11.83 -13.60 2.70
N GLU A 74 12.90 -13.24 1.99
CA GLU A 74 14.23 -13.83 2.15
C GLU A 74 14.92 -13.42 3.45
N VAL A 75 14.62 -12.23 3.96
CA VAL A 75 15.11 -11.76 5.26
C VAL A 75 14.16 -12.07 6.43
N ASP A 76 13.22 -13.01 6.24
CA ASP A 76 12.27 -13.50 7.25
C ASP A 76 11.35 -12.44 7.90
N VAL A 77 11.20 -11.27 7.26
CA VAL A 77 10.31 -10.20 7.77
C VAL A 77 8.84 -10.50 7.46
N VAL A 78 8.58 -11.11 6.31
CA VAL A 78 7.26 -11.59 5.90
C VAL A 78 7.33 -13.04 5.43
N SER A 79 6.22 -13.75 5.46
CA SER A 79 6.08 -15.04 4.78
C SER A 79 4.90 -15.04 3.81
N ILE A 80 5.05 -15.74 2.69
CA ILE A 80 3.98 -15.91 1.70
C ILE A 80 3.38 -17.32 1.88
N GLU A 81 2.11 -17.38 2.27
CA GLU A 81 1.38 -18.61 2.53
C GLU A 81 0.03 -18.58 1.79
N ASN A 82 -0.24 -19.55 0.93
CA ASN A 82 -1.51 -19.67 0.20
C ASN A 82 -1.94 -18.33 -0.46
N SER A 83 -1.03 -17.68 -1.19
CA SER A 83 -1.24 -16.37 -1.85
C SER A 83 -1.52 -15.20 -0.89
N HIS A 84 -1.14 -15.31 0.38
CA HIS A 84 -1.23 -14.23 1.35
C HIS A 84 0.12 -13.94 1.98
N ILE A 85 0.34 -12.68 2.31
CA ILE A 85 1.49 -12.17 3.03
C ILE A 85 1.12 -12.06 4.50
N VAL A 86 1.95 -12.67 5.34
CA VAL A 86 1.86 -12.64 6.80
C VAL A 86 3.12 -11.98 7.33
N SER A 87 2.96 -11.00 8.22
CA SER A 87 4.10 -10.37 8.90
C SER A 87 4.64 -11.31 9.99
N ARG A 88 5.95 -11.53 9.99
CA ARG A 88 6.67 -12.34 10.99
C ARG A 88 7.30 -11.45 12.05
N GLU A 89 7.85 -10.33 11.63
CA GLU A 89 8.46 -9.34 12.49
C GLU A 89 7.78 -7.99 12.39
N LYS A 90 7.87 -7.20 13.47
CA LYS A 90 7.47 -5.80 13.47
C LYS A 90 8.63 -4.94 13.00
N ILE A 91 8.42 -4.19 11.93
CA ILE A 91 9.35 -3.17 11.48
C ILE A 91 8.99 -1.86 12.16
N GLU A 92 9.76 -1.50 13.19
CA GLU A 92 9.65 -0.17 13.79
C GLU A 92 10.32 0.88 12.90
N TYR A 93 9.66 2.03 12.77
CA TYR A 93 10.27 3.17 12.10
C TYR A 93 11.43 3.69 12.95
N MET A 94 12.62 3.77 12.35
CA MET A 94 13.77 4.45 12.94
C MET A 94 13.95 5.82 12.28
N SER A 95 14.24 6.85 13.08
CA SER A 95 14.42 8.24 12.58
C SER A 95 15.46 8.38 11.46
N LEU A 96 16.42 7.45 11.41
CA LEU A 96 17.46 7.35 10.38
C LEU A 96 16.92 6.94 8.99
N MET A 97 15.71 6.41 8.88
CA MET A 97 15.11 5.91 7.63
C MET A 97 14.57 7.03 6.71
N GLY A 98 14.67 8.30 7.13
CA GLY A 98 14.30 9.46 6.34
C GLY A 98 12.81 9.80 6.33
N THR A 99 12.50 10.98 5.77
CA THR A 99 11.16 11.60 5.83
C THR A 99 10.11 10.88 4.98
N ARG A 100 10.52 10.20 3.91
CA ARG A 100 9.58 9.43 3.08
C ARG A 100 9.11 8.16 3.81
N SER A 101 10.00 7.48 4.51
CA SER A 101 9.68 6.31 5.33
C SER A 101 8.77 6.68 6.51
N ASP A 102 8.98 7.84 7.14
CA ASP A 102 8.08 8.39 8.16
C ASP A 102 6.65 8.60 7.60
N LYS A 103 6.53 9.19 6.40
CA LYS A 103 5.23 9.34 5.74
C LYS A 103 4.58 8.01 5.42
N ALA A 104 5.33 7.02 4.92
CA ALA A 104 4.81 5.68 4.65
C ALA A 104 4.30 5.02 5.94
N SER A 105 5.02 5.18 7.06
CA SER A 105 4.59 4.73 8.38
C SER A 105 3.27 5.36 8.80
N LYS A 106 3.16 6.68 8.72
CA LYS A 106 1.93 7.43 9.07
C LYS A 106 0.75 7.10 8.15
N ALA A 107 1.00 6.89 6.86
CA ALA A 107 -0.02 6.51 5.89
C ALA A 107 -0.52 5.06 6.06
N SER A 108 0.23 4.22 6.79
CA SER A 108 -0.03 2.78 6.86
C SER A 108 -1.43 2.43 7.36
N HIS A 109 -1.99 3.20 8.30
CA HIS A 109 -3.33 2.97 8.83
C HIS A 109 -4.42 3.27 7.79
N ASN A 110 -4.34 4.41 7.10
CA ASN A 110 -5.31 4.73 6.05
C ASN A 110 -5.19 3.75 4.88
N LEU A 111 -3.97 3.32 4.54
CA LEU A 111 -3.76 2.36 3.48
C LEU A 111 -4.24 0.95 3.87
N SER A 112 -4.05 0.51 5.12
CA SER A 112 -4.60 -0.77 5.59
C SER A 112 -6.13 -0.78 5.55
N ASN A 113 -6.78 0.36 5.84
CA ASN A 113 -8.23 0.49 5.75
C ASN A 113 -8.72 0.37 4.30
N ILE A 114 -8.05 1.03 3.34
CA ILE A 114 -8.35 0.88 1.91
C ILE A 114 -8.20 -0.59 1.49
N LEU A 115 -7.08 -1.23 1.84
CA LEU A 115 -6.77 -2.61 1.46
C LEU A 115 -7.62 -3.66 2.18
N SER A 116 -8.51 -3.26 3.09
CA SER A 116 -9.50 -4.16 3.70
C SER A 116 -10.65 -4.49 2.75
N GLU A 117 -10.86 -3.69 1.71
CA GLU A 117 -11.83 -3.96 0.64
C GLU A 117 -11.42 -5.19 -0.19
N ASP A 118 -12.37 -5.75 -0.94
CA ASP A 118 -12.11 -6.91 -1.80
C ASP A 118 -11.11 -6.59 -2.93
N ALA A 119 -10.24 -7.55 -3.27
CA ALA A 119 -9.22 -7.33 -4.31
C ALA A 119 -9.85 -6.99 -5.67
N SER A 120 -10.90 -7.68 -6.08
CA SER A 120 -11.55 -7.40 -7.36
C SER A 120 -12.17 -6.00 -7.38
N SER A 121 -12.79 -5.57 -6.27
CA SER A 121 -13.30 -4.20 -6.13
C SER A 121 -12.19 -3.15 -6.21
N LEU A 122 -11.07 -3.37 -5.51
CA LEU A 122 -9.93 -2.46 -5.53
C LEU A 122 -9.37 -2.29 -6.95
N TYR A 123 -9.12 -3.40 -7.64
CA TYR A 123 -8.57 -3.38 -9.00
C TYR A 123 -9.53 -2.71 -10.00
N LEU A 124 -10.83 -3.00 -9.90
CA LEU A 124 -11.85 -2.36 -10.73
C LEU A 124 -11.92 -0.85 -10.51
N ASN A 125 -11.98 -0.41 -9.25
CA ASN A 125 -12.10 1.00 -8.89
C ASN A 125 -10.84 1.80 -9.26
N LEU A 126 -9.67 1.18 -9.14
CA LEU A 126 -8.39 1.74 -9.56
C LEU A 126 -8.17 1.68 -11.09
N ARG A 127 -9.10 1.04 -11.82
CA ARG A 127 -9.05 0.83 -13.28
C ARG A 127 -7.76 0.15 -13.72
N ILE A 128 -7.33 -0.84 -12.97
CA ILE A 128 -6.17 -1.66 -13.34
C ILE A 128 -6.63 -2.67 -14.39
N GLU A 129 -6.01 -2.61 -15.56
CA GLU A 129 -6.25 -3.55 -16.66
C GLU A 129 -5.47 -4.84 -16.37
N LEU A 130 -6.12 -6.01 -16.42
CA LEU A 130 -5.52 -7.33 -16.16
C LEU A 130 -5.32 -8.13 -17.45
#